data_AF-A0A915MH47-F1
#
_entry.id   AF-A0A915MH47-F1
#
_cell.length_a   1.000
_cell.length_b   1.000
_cell.length_c   1.000
_cell.angle_alpha   90.00
_cell.angle_beta   90.00
_cell.angle_gamma   90.00
#
_symmetry.space_group_name_H-M   'P 1'
#
loop_
_entity.id
_entity.type
_entity.pdbx_description
1 polymer ?
#
loop_
_entity_poly.entity_id
_entity_poly.type
_entity_poly.pdbx_seq_one_letter_code
_entity_poly.pdbx_strand_id
1 'polypeptide(L)' 'MNIFLYQIPCIDTYRKIDLRVVSYAVPPQEILSKDSVTVSVDAVVYFRTSDPIASVGFNKNIKT' A
#
# COMPACT_ATOMS: atom_id res chain seq x y z
N MET A 1 -17.20 41.50 2.60
CA MET A 1 -16.69 41.15 3.95
C MET A 1 -17.32 39.84 4.40
N ASN A 2 -16.86 38.69 3.87
CA ASN A 2 -16.34 37.59 4.67
C ASN A 2 -15.92 36.48 3.71
N ILE A 3 -14.66 36.13 3.84
CA ILE A 3 -13.90 35.28 2.97
C ILE A 3 -13.17 34.36 3.98
N PHE A 4 -13.00 33.07 3.67
CA PHE A 4 -12.23 32.07 4.43
C PHE A 4 -12.91 31.31 5.61
N LEU A 5 -13.99 30.56 5.37
CA LEU A 5 -14.41 29.48 6.30
C LEU A 5 -14.35 28.07 5.69
N TYR A 6 -13.93 27.89 4.44
CA TYR A 6 -14.12 26.61 3.75
C TYR A 6 -12.99 25.59 3.93
N GLN A 7 -11.85 25.94 4.54
CA GLN A 7 -10.77 24.96 4.76
C GLN A 7 -10.09 25.22 6.10
N ILE A 8 -10.52 24.48 7.12
CA ILE A 8 -9.88 24.50 8.43
C ILE A 8 -8.67 23.56 8.34
N PRO A 9 -7.43 24.08 8.37
CA PRO A 9 -6.20 23.30 8.08
C PRO A 9 -5.89 22.21 9.12
N CYS A 10 -6.70 22.10 10.19
CA CYS A 10 -6.57 21.09 11.24
C CYS A 10 -7.58 19.93 11.14
N ILE A 11 -8.62 20.04 10.29
CA ILE A 11 -9.72 19.06 10.23
C ILE A 11 -9.70 18.30 8.90
N ASP A 12 -9.51 19.01 7.78
CA ASP A 12 -9.58 18.40 6.46
C ASP A 12 -8.20 17.97 5.96
N THR A 13 -8.01 16.66 5.82
CA THR A 13 -6.83 16.06 5.18
C THR A 13 -7.21 15.46 3.83
N TYR A 14 -6.77 16.09 2.75
CA TYR A 14 -6.90 15.52 1.41
C TYR A 14 -5.76 14.52 1.16
N ARG A 15 -6.10 13.27 0.84
CA ARG A 15 -5.13 12.26 0.40
C ARG A 15 -5.43 11.83 -1.02
N LYS A 16 -4.45 12.02 -1.90
CA LYS A 16 -4.50 11.52 -3.27
C LYS A 16 -4.05 10.05 -3.27
N ILE A 17 -4.91 9.16 -3.74
CA ILE A 17 -4.63 7.72 -3.82
C ILE A 17 -4.33 7.40 -5.29
N ASP A 18 -3.23 6.70 -5.54
CA ASP A 18 -2.93 6.17 -6.87
C ASP A 18 -3.63 4.80 -7.06
N LEU A 19 -4.26 4.62 -8.22
CA LEU A 19 -4.99 3.40 -8.61
C LEU A 19 -4.18 2.52 -9.58
N ARG A 20 -2.93 2.92 -9.88
CA ARG A 20 -2.04 2.16 -10.77
C ARG A 20 -1.61 0.84 -10.12
N VAL A 21 -1.14 -0.07 -10.97
CA VAL A 21 -0.52 -1.33 -10.54
C VAL A 21 0.80 -1.00 -9.85
N VAL A 22 0.96 -1.46 -8.61
CA VAL A 22 2.19 -1.32 -7.82
C VAL A 22 2.83 -2.69 -7.67
N SER A 23 4.15 -2.73 -7.81
CA SER A 23 4.96 -3.92 -7.57
C SER A 23 5.55 -3.89 -6.16
N TYR A 24 5.37 -4.96 -5.40
CA TYR A 24 6.04 -5.17 -4.12
C TYR A 24 6.97 -6.38 -4.22
N ALA A 25 8.25 -6.14 -3.94
CA ALA A 25 9.24 -7.21 -3.84
C ALA A 25 9.14 -7.84 -2.44
N VAL A 26 8.92 -9.15 -2.41
CA VAL A 26 8.96 -9.92 -1.16
C VAL A 26 10.44 -10.17 -0.84
N PRO A 27 10.90 -9.88 0.39
CA PRO A 27 12.28 -10.19 0.75
C PRO A 27 12.53 -11.69 0.61
N PRO A 28 13.71 -12.10 0.10
CA PRO A 28 14.01 -13.51 -0.10
C PRO A 28 13.97 -14.24 1.25
N GLN A 29 13.23 -15.34 1.31
CA GLN A 29 13.12 -16.19 2.49
C GLN A 29 13.64 -17.58 2.16
N GLU A 30 14.40 -18.16 3.09
CA GLU A 30 14.84 -19.55 3.01
C GLU A 30 13.78 -20.46 3.61
N ILE A 31 13.35 -21.47 2.85
CA ILE A 31 12.25 -22.36 3.22
C ILE A 31 12.70 -23.80 3.05
N LEU A 32 12.30 -24.67 3.98
CA LEU A 32 12.47 -26.12 3.83
C LEU A 32 11.33 -26.67 2.96
N SER A 33 11.69 -27.23 1.80
CA SER A 33 10.72 -27.89 0.92
C SER A 33 10.30 -29.25 1.48
N LYS A 34 9.20 -29.81 0.94
CA LYS A 34 8.68 -31.12 1.37
C LYS A 34 9.70 -32.26 1.25
N ASP A 35 10.67 -32.12 0.34
CA ASP A 35 11.75 -33.08 0.11
C ASP A 35 12.96 -32.85 1.03
N SER A 36 12.82 -32.06 2.10
CA SER A 36 13.89 -31.70 3.05
C SER A 36 15.10 -30.99 2.41
N VAL A 37 14.89 -30.34 1.26
CA VAL A 37 15.89 -29.50 0.61
C VAL A 37 15.62 -28.03 0.95
N THR A 38 16.69 -27.29 1.28
CA THR A 38 16.64 -25.86 1.51
C THR A 38 16.58 -25.11 0.18
N VAL A 39 15.56 -24.27 0.00
CA VAL A 39 15.38 -23.49 -1.21
C VAL A 39 15.15 -22.02 -0.82
N SER A 40 15.85 -21.11 -1.51
CA SER A 40 15.60 -19.68 -1.41
C SER A 40 14.55 -19.29 -2.44
N VAL A 41 13.49 -18.61 -2.00
CA VAL A 41 12.40 -18.17 -2.88
C VAL A 41 12.42 -16.64 -2.95
N ASP A 42 12.43 -16.13 -4.17
CA ASP A 42 12.22 -14.71 -4.50
C ASP A 42 10.90 -14.57 -5.27
N ALA A 43 10.12 -13.53 -4.94
CA ALA A 43 8.81 -13.30 -5.51
C ALA A 43 8.47 -11.81 -5.59
N VAL A 44 7.77 -11.44 -6.66
CA VAL A 44 7.24 -10.09 -6.86
C VAL A 44 5.72 -10.16 -6.95
N VAL A 45 5.05 -9.37 -6.11
CA VAL A 45 3.59 -9.29 -6.06
C VAL A 45 3.13 -8.02 -6.79
N TYR A 46 2.24 -8.19 -7.77
CA TYR A 46 1.59 -7.09 -8.48
C TYR A 46 0.17 -6.93 -7.97
N PHE A 47 -0.17 -5.77 -7.42
CA PHE A 47 -1.53 -5.47 -6.97
C PHE A 47 -1.96 -4.08 -7.41
N ARG A 48 -3.28 -3.88 -7.48
CA ARG A 48 -3.93 -2.59 -7.71
C ARG A 48 -5.01 -2.39 -6.66
N THR A 49 -5.25 -1.15 -6.27
CA THR A 49 -6.35 -0.82 -5.36
C THR A 49 -7.68 -0.97 -6.10
N SER A 50 -8.57 -1.84 -5.60
CA SER A 50 -9.95 -1.95 -6.13
C SER A 50 -10.86 -0.87 -5.57
N ASP A 51 -10.82 -0.65 -4.25
CA ASP A 51 -11.67 0.30 -3.53
C ASP A 51 -10.83 1.29 -2.71
N PRO A 52 -10.74 2.57 -3.13
CA PRO A 52 -9.90 3.56 -2.47
C PRO A 52 -10.41 3.92 -1.06
N ILE A 53 -11.72 3.92 -0.83
CA ILE A 53 -12.33 4.28 0.46
C ILE A 53 -11.94 3.27 1.55
N ALA A 54 -11.97 1.97 1.22
CA ALA A 54 -11.52 0.92 2.12
C ALA A 54 -10.00 0.88 2.29
N SER A 55 -9.24 1.22 1.22
CA SER A 55 -7.77 1.17 1.22
C SER A 55 -7.12 2.21 2.14
N VAL A 56 -7.71 3.41 2.29
CA VAL A 56 -7.15 4.50 3.12
C VAL A 56 -7.05 4.15 4.61
N GLY A 57 -7.99 3.33 5.11
CA GLY A 57 -8.02 2.93 6.53
C GLY A 57 -6.99 1.85 6.87
N PHE A 58 -6.69 0.96 5.92
CA PHE A 58 -5.85 -0.22 6.14
C PHE A 58 -4.39 -0.02 5.73
N ASN A 59 -4.14 0.68 4.62
CA ASN A 59 -2.81 0.76 4.03
C ASN A 59 -2.14 2.11 4.24
N LYS A 60 -1.49 2.25 5.41
CA LYS A 60 -0.67 3.41 5.76
C LYS A 60 0.82 3.24 5.42
N ASN A 61 1.26 2.04 5.04
CA ASN A 61 2.67 1.64 4.97
C ASN A 61 3.17 1.18 3.59
N ILE A 62 2.28 0.97 2.62
CA ILE A 62 2.68 0.61 1.26
C ILE A 62 2.91 1.90 0.50
N LYS A 63 4.13 2.42 0.64
CA LYS A 63 4.75 3.58 -0.04
C LYS A 63 3.80 4.45 -0.87
N THR A 64 3.47 5.61 -0.31
CA THR A 64 3.47 6.84 -1.11
C THR A 64 4.92 7.30 -1.27
#